data_AF-D8VF15-F1
#
_entry.id   AF-D8VF15-F1
#
_cell.length_a   1.000
_cell.length_b   1.000
_cell.length_c   1.000
_cell.angle_alpha   90.00
_cell.angle_beta   90.00
_cell.angle_gamma   90.00
#
_symmetry.space_group_name_H-M   'P 1'
#
loop_
_entity.id
_entity.type
_entity.pdbx_description
1 polymer ?
#
loop_
_entity_poly.entity_id
_entity_poly.type
_entity_poly.pdbx_seq_one_letter_code
_entity_poly.pdbx_strand_id
1 'polypeptide(L)'
;LRDFRQGRLRSTRFNGRAIVPLDPKSNVTQTEDCNTSSCYMAGDIRVTEQPQLTVIHTLWLREHNQIAAELSRLNPGWSDENIFQEARRIVIAEYQFIIYNEFLPIILGKRYMDIFNLSISQSSLYYNGNGDYDATIDPSIQNEFATAAYRMGHSLVQGLVKLFSQ
;
A
#
# COMPACT_ATOMS: atom_id res chain seq x y z
N LEU A 1 -3.35 -2.98 14.21
CA LEU A 1 -3.94 -2.41 12.99
C LEU A 1 -5.26 -3.07 12.58
N ARG A 2 -5.49 -4.36 12.87
CA ARG A 2 -6.75 -5.05 12.55
C ARG A 2 -7.91 -4.64 13.44
N ASP A 3 -9.13 -4.75 12.90
CA ASP A 3 -10.39 -4.60 13.62
C ASP A 3 -10.90 -5.94 14.17
N PHE A 4 -10.35 -7.07 13.70
CA PHE A 4 -10.76 -8.44 14.05
C PHE A 4 -12.26 -8.71 13.86
N ARG A 5 -12.86 -8.02 12.89
CA ARG A 5 -14.23 -8.22 12.45
C ARG A 5 -14.27 -8.28 10.94
N GLN A 6 -14.74 -9.40 10.39
CA GLN A 6 -14.91 -9.61 8.94
C GLN A 6 -13.64 -9.32 8.12
N GLY A 7 -12.47 -9.62 8.68
CA GLY A 7 -11.16 -9.43 8.05
C GLY A 7 -10.72 -7.97 7.88
N ARG A 8 -11.37 -7.02 8.55
CA ARG A 8 -11.16 -5.58 8.33
C ARG A 8 -9.94 -5.03 9.06
N LEU A 9 -9.37 -3.97 8.50
CA LEU A 9 -8.45 -3.04 9.15
C LEU A 9 -9.21 -2.00 9.96
N ARG A 10 -8.66 -1.64 11.13
CA ARG A 10 -9.19 -0.59 12.00
C ARG A 10 -9.07 0.76 11.30
N SER A 11 -10.11 1.59 11.41
CA SER A 11 -10.16 2.92 10.82
C SER A 11 -10.82 3.92 11.76
N THR A 12 -10.51 5.21 11.57
CA THR A 12 -11.23 6.32 12.20
C THR A 12 -12.15 6.96 11.16
N ARG A 13 -13.26 7.56 11.59
CA ARG A 13 -14.13 8.34 10.70
C ARG A 13 -13.83 9.83 10.82
N PHE A 14 -13.64 10.48 9.68
CA PHE A 14 -13.54 11.93 9.54
C PHE A 14 -14.50 12.38 8.43
N ASN A 15 -15.39 13.33 8.72
CA ASN A 15 -16.46 13.77 7.81
C ASN A 15 -17.23 12.60 7.16
N GLY A 16 -17.58 11.60 7.98
CA GLY A 16 -18.32 10.41 7.53
C GLY A 16 -17.49 9.38 6.75
N ARG A 17 -16.25 9.68 6.34
CA ARG A 17 -15.40 8.78 5.55
C ARG A 17 -14.35 8.08 6.43
N ALA A 18 -14.03 6.84 6.09
CA ALA A 18 -12.97 6.09 6.78
C ALA A 18 -11.59 6.64 6.43
N ILE A 19 -10.75 6.90 7.43
CA ILE A 19 -9.34 7.26 7.29
C ILE A 19 -8.48 6.31 8.12
N VAL A 20 -7.16 6.38 7.93
CA VAL A 20 -6.21 5.68 8.81
C VAL A 20 -6.53 5.94 10.29
N PRO A 21 -6.42 4.91 11.16
CA PRO A 21 -6.76 5.06 12.57
C PRO A 21 -5.81 6.05 13.25
N LEU A 22 -6.30 6.74 14.27
CA LEU A 22 -5.44 7.53 15.14
C LEU A 22 -4.46 6.62 15.88
N ASP A 23 -3.25 7.10 16.14
CA ASP A 23 -2.31 6.44 17.03
C ASP A 23 -2.81 6.63 18.48
N PRO A 24 -3.15 5.55 19.21
CA PRO A 24 -3.56 5.64 20.61
C PRO A 24 -2.50 6.22 21.54
N LYS A 25 -1.23 6.23 21.12
CA LYS A 25 -0.13 6.85 21.86
C LYS A 25 0.00 8.35 21.59
N SER A 26 -0.63 8.85 20.54
CA SER A 26 -0.70 10.28 20.30
C SER A 26 -1.78 10.87 21.20
N ASN A 27 -1.45 11.96 21.90
CA ASN A 27 -2.45 12.73 22.66
C ASN A 27 -3.28 13.64 21.76
N VAL A 28 -3.24 13.42 20.45
CA VAL A 28 -3.75 14.34 19.43
C VAL A 28 -5.20 13.98 19.11
N THR A 29 -6.10 14.96 19.19
CA THR A 29 -7.49 14.82 18.72
C THR A 29 -7.55 14.96 17.19
N GLN A 30 -8.67 14.57 16.54
CA GLN A 30 -8.80 14.62 15.05
C GLN A 30 -8.56 16.01 14.42
N THR A 31 -8.46 17.06 15.23
CA THR A 31 -8.42 18.47 14.84
C THR A 31 -7.13 19.20 15.23
N GLU A 32 -6.16 18.51 15.83
CA GLU A 32 -4.94 19.12 16.35
C GLU A 32 -3.72 18.89 15.44
N ASP A 33 -2.78 19.85 15.45
CA ASP A 33 -1.53 19.78 14.68
C ASP A 33 -0.63 18.66 15.21
N CYS A 34 -0.23 17.78 14.29
CA CYS A 34 0.65 16.63 14.50
C CYS A 34 2.12 17.01 14.66
N ASN A 35 2.44 17.87 15.63
CA ASN A 35 3.75 18.51 15.72
C ASN A 35 4.86 17.66 16.39
N THR A 36 4.53 16.55 17.07
CA THR A 36 5.53 15.82 17.89
C THR A 36 5.49 14.28 17.80
N SER A 37 4.43 13.68 17.26
CA SER A 37 4.30 12.23 17.10
C SER A 37 3.38 11.88 15.93
N SER A 38 3.48 10.64 15.41
CA SER A 38 2.59 10.16 14.36
C SER A 38 1.15 10.12 14.86
N CYS A 39 0.31 11.08 14.45
CA CYS A 39 -1.10 11.12 14.86
C CYS A 39 -1.93 9.97 14.29
N TYR A 40 -1.46 9.41 13.18
CA TYR A 40 -2.08 8.28 12.52
C TYR A 40 -1.22 7.04 12.69
N MET A 41 -1.85 5.88 12.59
CA MET A 41 -1.16 4.60 12.64
C MET A 41 -1.42 3.82 11.35
N ALA A 42 -0.35 3.36 10.72
CA ALA A 42 -0.39 2.45 9.58
C ALA A 42 0.68 1.38 9.73
N GLY A 43 0.89 0.57 8.68
CA GLY A 43 1.99 -0.40 8.64
C GLY A 43 3.38 0.25 8.61
N ASP A 44 3.46 1.53 8.23
CA ASP A 44 4.68 2.33 8.24
C ASP A 44 4.51 3.54 9.17
N ILE A 45 5.56 3.86 9.94
CA ILE A 45 5.55 4.92 10.96
C ILE A 45 5.55 6.34 10.36
N ARG A 46 5.88 6.49 9.07
CA ARG A 46 5.96 7.77 8.37
C ARG A 46 4.63 8.18 7.76
N VAL A 47 3.54 7.51 8.10
CA VAL A 47 2.19 7.80 7.58
C VAL A 47 1.81 9.28 7.68
N THR A 48 2.37 10.04 8.63
CA THR A 48 2.13 11.48 8.84
C THR A 48 3.23 12.40 8.31
N GLU A 49 4.22 11.89 7.57
CA GLU A 49 5.35 12.69 7.05
C GLU A 49 4.86 13.80 6.09
N GLN A 50 3.84 13.50 5.29
CA GLN A 50 3.16 14.48 4.45
C GLN A 50 1.72 14.01 4.13
N PRO A 51 0.77 14.93 3.87
CA PRO A 51 -0.65 14.58 3.76
C PRO A 51 -0.99 13.70 2.55
N GLN A 52 -0.31 13.83 1.41
CA GLN A 52 -0.48 12.94 0.26
C GLN A 52 -0.10 11.49 0.59
N LEU A 53 0.91 11.24 1.43
CA LEU A 53 1.28 9.90 1.89
C LEU A 53 0.18 9.32 2.78
N THR A 54 -0.38 10.13 3.68
CA THR A 54 -1.55 9.74 4.49
C THR A 54 -2.76 9.39 3.61
N VAL A 55 -2.97 10.13 2.50
CA VAL A 55 -4.01 9.84 1.51
C VAL A 55 -3.78 8.47 0.86
N ILE A 56 -2.56 8.16 0.43
CA ILE A 56 -2.23 6.84 -0.16
C ILE A 56 -2.44 5.71 0.85
N HIS A 57 -2.00 5.87 2.11
CA HIS A 57 -2.29 4.87 3.15
C HIS A 57 -3.80 4.70 3.40
N THR A 58 -4.56 5.79 3.37
CA THR A 58 -6.01 5.75 3.50
C THR A 58 -6.69 5.05 2.32
N LEU A 59 -6.18 5.25 1.11
CA LEU A 59 -6.69 4.58 -0.10
C LEU A 59 -6.56 3.06 0.04
N TRP A 60 -5.36 2.56 0.32
CA TRP A 60 -5.12 1.12 0.47
C TRP A 60 -5.86 0.49 1.65
N LEU A 61 -6.04 1.23 2.74
CA LEU A 61 -6.89 0.79 3.85
C LEU A 61 -8.35 0.61 3.41
N ARG A 62 -8.89 1.54 2.59
CA ARG A 62 -10.25 1.46 2.08
C ARG A 62 -10.41 0.29 1.12
N GLU A 63 -9.44 0.09 0.24
CA GLU A 63 -9.43 -1.03 -0.71
C GLU A 63 -9.45 -2.37 0.01
N HIS A 64 -8.54 -2.58 0.98
CA HIS A 64 -8.56 -3.78 1.83
C HIS A 64 -9.92 -4.01 2.46
N ASN A 65 -10.53 -2.96 3.03
CA ASN A 65 -11.82 -3.06 3.71
C ASN A 65 -13.01 -3.23 2.77
N GLN A 66 -12.88 -2.84 1.50
CA GLN A 66 -13.86 -3.08 0.44
C GLN A 66 -13.79 -4.54 0.00
N ILE A 67 -12.58 -5.05 -0.31
CA ILE A 67 -12.36 -6.45 -0.67
C ILE A 67 -12.81 -7.37 0.47
N ALA A 68 -12.43 -7.08 1.72
CA ALA A 68 -12.83 -7.88 2.87
C ALA A 68 -14.36 -7.96 3.06
N ALA A 69 -15.07 -6.85 2.80
CA ALA A 69 -16.54 -6.83 2.87
C ALA A 69 -17.16 -7.73 1.79
N GLU A 70 -16.63 -7.68 0.57
CA GLU A 70 -17.12 -8.51 -0.54
C GLU A 70 -16.80 -9.99 -0.32
N LEU A 71 -15.58 -10.32 0.13
CA LEU A 71 -15.20 -11.69 0.48
C LEU A 71 -16.06 -12.25 1.62
N SER A 72 -16.37 -11.45 2.64
CA SER A 72 -17.25 -11.86 3.74
C SER A 72 -18.67 -12.14 3.25
N ARG A 73 -19.16 -11.39 2.25
CA ARG A 73 -20.48 -11.58 1.63
C ARG A 73 -20.52 -12.85 0.78
N LEU A 74 -19.47 -13.09 -0.02
CA LEU A 74 -19.36 -14.25 -0.90
C LEU A 74 -19.10 -15.55 -0.13
N ASN A 75 -18.42 -15.48 1.02
CA ASN A 75 -18.02 -16.64 1.82
C ASN A 75 -18.49 -16.53 3.28
N PRO A 76 -19.80 -16.72 3.58
CA PRO A 76 -20.34 -16.54 4.93
C PRO A 76 -19.74 -17.45 6.01
N GLY A 77 -19.13 -18.58 5.61
CA GLY A 77 -18.48 -19.54 6.52
C GLY A 77 -17.00 -19.27 6.79
N TRP A 78 -16.39 -18.26 6.16
CA TRP A 78 -14.99 -17.93 6.40
C TRP A 78 -14.78 -17.22 7.74
N SER A 79 -13.67 -17.54 8.40
CA SER A 79 -13.24 -16.84 9.62
C SER A 79 -12.74 -15.42 9.31
N ASP A 80 -12.67 -14.57 10.34
CA ASP A 80 -12.03 -13.25 10.25
C ASP A 80 -10.60 -13.33 9.67
N GLU A 81 -9.84 -14.34 10.09
CA GLU A 81 -8.47 -14.55 9.64
C GLU A 81 -8.40 -14.87 8.15
N ASN A 82 -9.25 -15.79 7.67
CA ASN A 82 -9.26 -16.17 6.26
C ASN A 82 -9.60 -14.96 5.38
N ILE A 83 -10.62 -14.18 5.76
CA ILE A 83 -11.01 -12.97 5.02
C ILE A 83 -9.87 -11.93 5.04
N PHE A 84 -9.22 -11.73 6.20
CA PHE A 84 -8.10 -10.79 6.31
C PHE A 84 -6.93 -11.17 5.39
N GLN A 85 -6.52 -12.44 5.39
CA GLN A 85 -5.38 -12.89 4.59
C GLN A 85 -5.69 -12.87 3.09
N GLU A 86 -6.89 -13.25 2.67
CA GLU A 86 -7.27 -13.20 1.24
C GLU A 86 -7.42 -11.75 0.75
N ALA A 87 -8.03 -10.86 1.54
CA ALA A 87 -8.08 -9.43 1.21
C ALA A 87 -6.67 -8.84 1.10
N ARG A 88 -5.78 -9.15 2.05
CA ARG A 88 -4.37 -8.74 2.01
C ARG A 88 -3.65 -9.28 0.77
N ARG A 89 -3.89 -10.54 0.40
CA ARG A 89 -3.27 -11.19 -0.77
C ARG A 89 -3.67 -10.48 -2.07
N ILE A 90 -4.94 -10.12 -2.22
CA ILE A 90 -5.44 -9.38 -3.39
C ILE A 90 -4.80 -7.99 -3.44
N VAL A 91 -4.80 -7.24 -2.33
CA VAL A 91 -4.17 -5.91 -2.28
C VAL A 91 -2.67 -5.95 -2.60
N ILE A 92 -1.94 -6.98 -2.14
CA ILE A 92 -0.54 -7.17 -2.50
C ILE A 92 -0.39 -7.36 -4.01
N ALA A 93 -1.25 -8.18 -4.63
CA ALA A 93 -1.23 -8.41 -6.07
C ALA A 93 -1.56 -7.14 -6.87
N GLU A 94 -2.56 -6.36 -6.46
CA GLU A 94 -2.90 -5.06 -7.05
C GLU A 94 -1.72 -4.10 -6.99
N TYR A 95 -1.10 -3.97 -5.81
CA TYR A 95 0.06 -3.12 -5.61
C TYR A 95 1.23 -3.53 -6.50
N GLN A 96 1.58 -4.83 -6.53
CA GLN A 96 2.63 -5.34 -7.40
C GLN A 96 2.32 -5.11 -8.88
N PHE A 97 1.07 -5.32 -9.31
CA PHE A 97 0.66 -5.09 -10.68
C PHE A 97 0.85 -3.61 -11.07
N ILE A 98 0.39 -2.66 -10.27
CA ILE A 98 0.60 -1.22 -10.51
C ILE A 98 2.10 -0.90 -10.58
N ILE A 99 2.92 -1.46 -9.67
CA ILE A 99 4.36 -1.19 -9.66
C ILE A 99 5.03 -1.65 -10.96
N TYR A 100 4.83 -2.90 -11.38
CA TYR A 100 5.52 -3.45 -12.54
C TYR A 100 4.92 -3.02 -13.88
N ASN A 101 3.59 -2.82 -13.94
CA ASN A 101 2.89 -2.51 -15.18
C ASN A 101 2.78 -0.99 -15.46
N GLU A 102 2.75 -0.16 -14.42
CA GLU A 102 2.49 1.29 -14.59
C GLU A 102 3.67 2.14 -14.10
N PHE A 103 4.19 1.88 -12.90
CA PHE A 103 5.21 2.74 -12.28
C PHE A 103 6.62 2.51 -12.86
N LEU A 104 7.14 1.28 -12.83
CA LEU A 104 8.49 0.97 -13.28
C LEU A 104 8.75 1.32 -14.76
N PRO A 105 7.81 1.09 -15.71
CA PRO A 105 8.02 1.50 -17.09
C PRO A 105 8.25 3.01 -17.27
N ILE A 106 7.59 3.84 -16.45
CA ILE A 106 7.74 5.30 -16.50
C ILE A 106 9.11 5.72 -15.92
N ILE A 107 9.54 5.08 -14.83
CA ILE A 107 10.78 5.43 -14.13
C ILE A 107 12.02 4.90 -14.84
N LEU A 108 12.00 3.64 -15.30
CA LEU A 108 13.14 2.96 -15.90
C LEU A 108 13.17 3.11 -17.43
N GLY A 109 12.01 3.28 -18.06
CA GLY A 109 11.89 3.27 -19.51
C GLY A 109 12.00 1.87 -20.14
N LYS A 110 11.50 1.75 -21.38
CA LYS A 110 11.39 0.47 -22.10
C LYS A 110 12.71 -0.33 -22.14
N ARG A 111 13.84 0.34 -22.40
CA ARG A 111 15.15 -0.30 -22.50
C ARG A 111 15.50 -1.12 -21.25
N TYR A 112 15.31 -0.56 -20.06
CA TYR A 112 15.68 -1.23 -18.82
C TYR A 112 14.63 -2.25 -18.38
N MET A 113 13.36 -2.02 -18.68
CA MET A 113 12.31 -3.04 -18.52
C MET A 113 12.66 -4.31 -19.32
N ASP A 114 13.15 -4.15 -20.57
CA ASP A 114 13.54 -5.26 -21.43
C ASP A 114 14.83 -5.95 -20.96
N ILE A 115 15.87 -5.18 -20.60
CA ILE A 115 17.16 -5.73 -20.13
C ILE A 115 16.98 -6.60 -18.87
N PHE A 116 16.12 -6.17 -17.95
CA PHE A 116 15.89 -6.87 -16.68
C PHE A 116 14.66 -7.78 -16.70
N ASN A 117 14.00 -7.94 -17.86
CA ASN A 117 12.80 -8.76 -18.02
C ASN A 117 11.70 -8.48 -16.97
N LEU A 118 11.42 -7.20 -16.73
CA LEU A 118 10.50 -6.75 -15.67
C LEU A 118 9.04 -6.61 -16.17
N SER A 119 8.80 -6.79 -17.46
CA SER A 119 7.48 -6.65 -18.05
C SER A 119 6.59 -7.85 -17.71
N ILE A 120 5.36 -7.59 -17.27
CA ILE A 120 4.39 -8.65 -16.97
C ILE A 120 3.92 -9.29 -18.29
N SER A 121 4.23 -10.57 -18.48
CA SER A 121 3.69 -11.37 -19.59
C SER A 121 2.33 -11.97 -19.23
N GLN A 122 1.48 -12.26 -20.22
CA GLN A 122 0.21 -12.97 -19.98
C GLN A 122 0.42 -14.32 -19.30
N SER A 123 1.51 -15.03 -19.63
CA SER A 123 1.90 -16.29 -18.97
C SER A 123 2.29 -16.12 -17.51
N SER A 124 2.68 -14.91 -17.08
CA SER A 124 3.06 -14.59 -15.69
C SER A 124 1.89 -14.12 -14.83
N LEU A 125 0.70 -13.92 -15.40
CA LEU A 125 -0.50 -13.55 -14.63
C LEU A 125 -1.04 -14.70 -13.77
N TYR A 126 -0.70 -15.93 -14.13
CA TYR A 126 -1.06 -17.13 -13.39
C TYR A 126 0.21 -17.88 -13.05
N TYR A 127 0.41 -18.16 -11.76
CA TYR A 127 1.50 -19.02 -11.34
C TYR A 127 1.31 -20.41 -11.97
N ASN A 128 2.16 -20.74 -12.93
CA ASN A 128 2.05 -22.00 -13.69
C ASN A 128 2.99 -23.09 -13.15
N GLY A 129 3.78 -22.77 -12.11
CA GLY A 129 4.71 -23.70 -11.47
C GLY A 129 5.99 -24.01 -12.27
N ASN A 130 6.15 -23.41 -13.46
CA ASN A 130 7.21 -23.76 -14.41
C ASN A 130 8.26 -22.64 -14.54
N GLY A 131 8.88 -22.27 -13.42
CA GLY A 131 10.03 -21.36 -13.40
C GLY A 131 9.71 -19.88 -13.16
N ASP A 132 8.46 -19.53 -12.82
CA ASP A 132 8.08 -18.15 -12.45
C ASP A 132 8.64 -17.71 -11.09
N TYR A 133 8.97 -18.67 -10.22
CA TYR A 133 9.55 -18.44 -8.89
C TYR A 133 10.89 -19.18 -8.77
N ASP A 134 11.92 -18.44 -8.36
CA ASP A 134 13.24 -18.99 -8.07
C ASP A 134 13.57 -18.75 -6.59
N ALA A 135 13.63 -19.84 -5.82
CA ALA A 135 13.92 -19.82 -4.39
C ALA A 135 15.38 -19.46 -4.06
N THR A 136 16.26 -19.41 -5.06
CA THR A 136 17.68 -19.06 -4.88
C THR A 136 17.94 -17.55 -4.95
N ILE A 137 16.97 -16.76 -5.42
CA ILE A 137 17.06 -15.30 -5.46
C ILE A 137 16.97 -14.74 -4.04
N ASP A 138 17.90 -13.85 -3.69
CA ASP A 138 17.83 -13.07 -2.45
C ASP A 138 16.88 -11.87 -2.64
N PRO A 139 15.72 -11.83 -1.94
CA PRO A 139 14.76 -10.74 -2.07
C PRO A 139 15.10 -9.54 -1.15
N SER A 140 16.26 -9.55 -0.49
CA SER A 140 16.66 -8.50 0.43
C SER A 140 16.89 -7.17 -0.28
N ILE A 141 16.52 -6.07 0.40
CA ILE A 141 16.76 -4.73 -0.12
C ILE A 141 18.25 -4.37 0.03
N GLN A 142 18.90 -3.98 -1.07
CA GLN A 142 20.27 -3.51 -1.05
C GLN A 142 20.40 -2.16 -0.33
N ASN A 143 21.52 -1.95 0.37
CA ASN A 143 21.74 -0.75 1.18
C ASN A 143 21.76 0.51 0.31
N GLU A 144 22.36 0.44 -0.87
CA GLU A 144 22.45 1.51 -1.86
C GLU A 144 21.06 1.92 -2.34
N PHE A 145 20.16 0.95 -2.52
CA PHE A 145 18.78 1.21 -2.89
C PHE A 145 18.03 1.95 -1.77
N ALA A 146 18.12 1.45 -0.53
CA ALA A 146 17.41 1.99 0.62
C ALA A 146 17.91 3.39 1.05
N THR A 147 19.22 3.65 0.94
CA THR A 147 19.83 4.86 1.48
C THR A 147 20.00 5.97 0.45
N ALA A 148 20.21 5.63 -0.84
CA ALA A 148 20.57 6.60 -1.86
C ALA A 148 19.69 6.51 -3.12
N ALA A 149 19.73 5.40 -3.87
CA ALA A 149 19.20 5.35 -5.23
C ALA A 149 17.68 5.62 -5.28
N TYR A 150 16.90 4.99 -4.42
CA TYR A 150 15.44 5.17 -4.43
C TYR A 150 14.99 6.52 -3.83
N ARG A 151 15.92 7.33 -3.29
CA ARG A 151 15.66 8.73 -2.93
C ARG A 151 15.60 9.67 -4.12
N MET A 152 15.76 9.17 -5.36
CA MET A 152 15.55 9.96 -6.58
C MET A 152 14.21 10.71 -6.59
N GLY A 153 13.18 10.17 -5.92
CA GLY A 153 11.87 10.81 -5.77
C GLY A 153 11.91 12.20 -5.11
N HIS A 154 12.95 12.52 -4.33
CA HIS A 154 13.13 13.86 -3.76
C HIS A 154 13.28 14.94 -4.82
N SER A 155 13.83 14.61 -6.00
CA SER A 155 13.92 15.54 -7.13
C SER A 155 12.57 15.82 -7.81
N LEU A 156 11.55 14.98 -7.54
CA LEU A 156 10.20 15.11 -8.10
C LEU A 156 9.25 15.90 -7.19
N VAL A 157 9.67 16.19 -5.95
CA VAL A 157 8.85 16.88 -4.96
C VAL A 157 8.63 18.33 -5.39
N GLN A 158 7.37 18.72 -5.48
CA GLN A 158 6.96 20.09 -5.77
C GLN A 158 6.93 20.91 -4.47
N GLY A 159 7.28 22.20 -4.55
CA GLY A 159 7.29 23.09 -3.38
C GLY A 159 5.90 23.53 -2.87
N LEU A 160 4.82 23.11 -3.52
CA LEU A 160 3.45 23.50 -3.21
C LEU A 160 2.52 22.30 -3.29
N VAL A 161 1.62 22.17 -2.31
CA VAL A 161 0.51 21.22 -2.34
C VAL A 161 -0.74 21.95 -2.84
N LYS A 162 -1.22 21.57 -4.03
CA LYS A 162 -2.44 22.14 -4.61
C LYS A 162 -3.63 21.23 -4.30
N LEU A 163 -4.67 21.80 -3.69
CA LEU A 163 -5.97 21.15 -3.50
C LEU A 163 -6.90 21.61 -4.63
N PHE A 164 -7.64 20.66 -5.20
CA PHE A 164 -8.62 20.95 -6.24
C PHE A 164 -10.01 20.61 -5.70
N SER A 165 -10.93 21.58 -5.70
CA SER A 165 -12.36 21.30 -5.54
C SER A 165 -12.98 21.19 -6.94
N GLN A 166 -13.82 20.18 -7.13
CA GLN A 166 -14.69 20.11 -8.31
C GLN A 166 -15.70 21.26 -8.29
#